data_AF-A0A2T0TY32-F1
#
_entry.id   AF-A0A2T0TY32-F1
#
_cell.length_a   1.000
_cell.length_b   1.000
_cell.length_c   1.000
_cell.angle_alpha   90.00
_cell.angle_beta   90.00
_cell.angle_gamma   90.00
#
_symmetry.space_group_name_H-M   'P 1'
#
loop_
_entity.id
_entity.type
_entity.pdbx_description
1 polymer ?
#
loop_
_entity_poly.entity_id
_entity_poly.type
_entity_poly.pdbx_seq_one_letter_code
_entity_poly.pdbx_strand_id
1 'polypeptide(L)'
;MGTQGDLDPAEQQRLVRLALSEWSSAADARVDSVIVSTKRVAVNLFVNGDYEYVVFFQEDENGRWEEAGSSSGHADQAHMDAQA
;
A
#
# COMPACT_ATOMS: atom_id res chain seq x y z
N MET A 1 22.11 -1.61 16.60
CA MET A 1 21.92 -1.58 15.14
C MET A 1 20.63 -2.34 14.88
N GLY A 2 19.50 -1.64 14.79
CA GLY A 2 18.20 -2.28 14.60
C GLY A 2 18.04 -2.64 13.15
N THR A 3 17.81 -3.91 12.84
CA THR A 3 17.39 -4.34 11.51
C THR A 3 16.08 -3.65 11.19
N GLN A 4 16.13 -2.69 10.26
CA GLN A 4 14.98 -2.22 9.48
C GLN A 4 14.13 -3.45 9.15
N GLY A 5 12.84 -3.43 9.52
CA GLY A 5 11.95 -4.59 9.41
C GLY A 5 12.04 -5.21 8.01
N ASP A 6 12.70 -6.35 7.92
CA ASP A 6 12.96 -7.03 6.64
C ASP A 6 11.76 -7.94 6.39
N LEU A 7 10.80 -7.43 5.62
CA LEU A 7 9.77 -8.27 5.03
C LEU A 7 10.44 -9.11 3.95
N ASP A 8 10.27 -10.43 4.03
CA ASP A 8 10.82 -11.36 3.05
C ASP A 8 10.41 -10.92 1.63
N PRO A 9 11.33 -10.83 0.65
CA PRO A 9 11.03 -10.27 -0.68
C PRO A 9 9.93 -11.05 -1.40
N ALA A 10 9.78 -12.35 -1.11
CA ALA A 10 8.68 -13.15 -1.63
C ALA A 10 7.31 -12.73 -1.05
N GLU A 11 7.27 -12.43 0.26
CA GLU A 11 6.06 -11.94 0.93
C GLU A 11 5.73 -10.52 0.46
N GLN A 12 6.74 -9.66 0.29
CA GLN A 12 6.55 -8.33 -0.29
C GLN A 12 5.87 -8.40 -1.67
N GLN A 13 6.37 -9.27 -2.56
CA GLN A 13 5.76 -9.48 -3.88
C GLN A 13 4.35 -10.05 -3.79
N ARG A 14 4.08 -10.92 -2.80
CA ARG A 14 2.74 -11.46 -2.57
C ARG A 14 1.76 -10.36 -2.17
N LEU A 15 2.12 -9.48 -1.24
CA LEU A 15 1.29 -8.35 -0.81
C LEU A 15 1.05 -7.35 -1.93
N VAL A 16 2.08 -7.05 -2.72
CA VAL A 16 1.96 -6.20 -3.91
C VAL A 16 0.97 -6.79 -4.92
N ARG A 17 1.06 -8.10 -5.21
CA ARG A 17 0.12 -8.76 -6.12
C ARG A 17 -1.30 -8.74 -5.57
N LEU A 18 -1.47 -8.91 -4.26
CA LEU A 18 -2.78 -8.85 -3.62
C LEU A 18 -3.39 -7.46 -3.78
N ALA A 19 -2.63 -6.40 -3.48
CA ALA A 19 -3.05 -5.00 -3.64
C ALA A 19 -3.38 -4.63 -5.10
N LEU A 20 -2.67 -5.21 -6.07
CA LEU A 20 -2.98 -5.02 -7.50
C LEU A 20 -4.17 -5.86 -7.98
N SER A 21 -4.49 -6.99 -7.32
CA SER A 21 -5.52 -7.92 -7.79
C SER A 21 -6.94 -7.37 -7.70
N GLU A 22 -7.16 -6.36 -6.86
CA GLU A 22 -8.44 -5.68 -6.74
C GLU A 22 -8.76 -4.77 -7.94
N TRP A 23 -7.74 -4.43 -8.74
CA TRP A 23 -7.87 -3.54 -9.87
C TRP A 23 -8.10 -4.30 -11.16
N SER A 24 -9.13 -3.90 -11.89
CA SER A 24 -9.34 -4.37 -13.26
C SER A 24 -8.18 -3.92 -14.15
N SER A 25 -7.85 -4.70 -15.19
CA SER A 25 -6.78 -4.35 -16.15
C SER A 25 -6.99 -3.01 -16.87
N ALA A 26 -8.22 -2.47 -16.84
CA ALA A 26 -8.55 -1.15 -17.39
C ALA A 26 -8.06 0.03 -16.52
N ALA A 27 -7.76 -0.19 -15.24
CA ALA A 27 -7.47 0.89 -14.29
C ALA A 27 -6.00 1.37 -14.23
N ASP A 28 -5.12 0.86 -15.11
CA ASP A 28 -3.66 1.14 -15.14
C ASP A 28 -3.03 1.30 -13.74
N ALA A 29 -3.38 0.41 -12.80
CA ALA A 29 -2.88 0.46 -11.43
C ALA A 29 -1.42 0.01 -11.41
N ARG A 30 -0.55 0.85 -10.86
CA ARG A 30 0.90 0.60 -10.76
C ARG A 30 1.37 0.84 -9.34
N VAL A 31 2.34 0.07 -8.89
CA VAL A 31 2.97 0.29 -7.59
C VAL A 31 3.90 1.48 -7.72
N ASP A 32 3.70 2.48 -6.88
CA ASP A 32 4.61 3.61 -6.72
C ASP A 32 5.72 3.24 -5.72
N SER A 33 5.32 2.85 -4.51
CA SER A 33 6.25 2.58 -3.41
C SER A 33 5.68 1.58 -2.41
N VAL A 34 6.58 0.86 -1.74
CA VAL A 34 6.22 -0.09 -0.66
C VAL A 34 6.97 0.33 0.60
N ILE A 35 6.23 0.67 1.64
CA ILE A 35 6.77 1.08 2.93
C ILE A 35 6.59 -0.09 3.90
N VAL A 36 7.71 -0.65 4.37
CA VAL A 36 7.70 -1.77 5.32
C VAL A 36 8.04 -1.25 6.71
N SER A 37 7.26 -1.69 7.69
CA SER A 37 7.43 -1.44 9.12
C SER A 37 7.21 -2.74 9.88
N THR A 38 7.66 -2.82 11.15
CA THR A 38 7.77 -4.07 11.92
C THR A 38 6.56 -5.01 11.89
N LYS A 39 5.34 -4.48 11.81
CA LYS A 39 4.10 -5.27 11.70
C LYS A 39 3.10 -4.67 10.71
N ARG A 40 3.57 -3.79 9.83
CA ARG A 40 2.71 -3.05 8.89
C ARG A 40 3.43 -2.85 7.57
N VAL A 41 2.70 -3.02 6.49
CA VAL A 41 3.18 -2.74 5.13
C VAL A 41 2.17 -1.80 4.49
N ALA A 42 2.63 -0.69 3.93
CA ALA A 42 1.82 0.16 3.08
C ALA A 42 2.27 -0.04 1.63
N VAL A 43 1.33 -0.37 0.75
CA VAL A 43 1.54 -0.44 -0.70
C VAL A 43 0.86 0.77 -1.32
N ASN A 44 1.66 1.73 -1.77
CA ASN A 44 1.17 2.90 -2.49
C ASN A 44 1.06 2.53 -3.97
N LEU A 45 -0.12 2.78 -4.53
CA LEU A 45 -0.49 2.55 -5.90
C LEU A 45 -0.85 3.88 -6.54
N PHE A 46 -0.47 4.01 -7.80
CA PHE A 46 -0.91 5.06 -8.68
C PHE A 46 -1.85 4.45 -9.72
N VAL A 47 -3.09 4.95 -9.77
CA VAL A 47 -4.16 4.41 -10.58
C VAL A 47 -4.58 5.45 -11.61
N ASN A 48 -4.66 5.05 -12.89
CA ASN A 48 -4.97 5.93 -14.02
C ASN A 48 -4.10 7.20 -14.14
N GLY A 49 -2.94 7.25 -13.48
CA GLY A 49 -2.04 8.39 -13.56
C GLY A 49 -2.45 9.62 -12.73
N ASP A 50 -3.48 9.52 -11.88
CA ASP A 50 -4.03 10.69 -11.15
C ASP A 50 -4.57 10.35 -9.75
N TYR A 51 -4.81 9.07 -9.46
CA TYR A 51 -5.32 8.62 -8.18
C TYR A 51 -4.23 7.90 -7.39
N GLU A 52 -4.02 8.36 -6.17
CA GLU A 52 -3.17 7.67 -5.20
C GLU A 52 -4.04 6.76 -4.35
N TYR A 53 -3.63 5.51 -4.24
CA TYR A 53 -4.32 4.51 -3.43
C TYR A 53 -3.32 3.80 -2.56
N VAL A 54 -3.60 3.69 -1.26
CA VAL A 54 -2.71 3.06 -0.30
C VAL A 54 -3.44 1.89 0.34
N VAL A 55 -2.86 0.70 0.19
CA VAL A 55 -3.35 -0.51 0.89
C VAL A 55 -2.45 -0.78 2.07
N PHE A 56 -3.04 -0.94 3.25
CA PHE A 56 -2.33 -1.27 4.47
C PHE A 56 -2.51 -2.74 4.80
N PHE A 57 -1.40 -3.45 4.95
CA PHE A 57 -1.37 -4.81 5.50
C PHE A 57 -0.82 -4.78 6.91
N GLN A 58 -1.39 -5.61 7.78
CA GLN A 58 -0.91 -5.84 9.13
C GLN A 58 -0.63 -7.33 9.33
N GLU A 59 0.46 -7.62 10.04
CA GLU A 59 0.75 -8.96 10.49
C GLU A 59 -0.05 -9.26 11.77
N ASP A 60 -0.88 -10.29 11.71
CA ASP A 60 -1.63 -10.85 12.83
C ASP A 60 -0.73 -11.60 13.83
N GLU A 61 -1.25 -11.94 15.00
CA GLU A 61 -0.58 -12.72 16.05
C GLU A 61 0.01 -14.05 15.55
N ASN A 62 -0.55 -14.60 14.47
CA ASN A 62 -0.10 -15.83 13.83
C ASN A 62 1.00 -15.63 12.77
N GLY A 63 1.53 -14.42 12.60
CA GLY A 63 2.50 -14.10 11.55
C GLY A 63 1.89 -14.07 10.15
N ARG A 64 0.56 -13.92 10.05
CA ARG A 64 -0.17 -13.85 8.78
C ARG A 64 -0.43 -12.40 8.41
N TRP A 65 -0.09 -12.04 7.18
CA TRP A 65 -0.41 -10.71 6.66
C TRP A 65 -1.85 -10.65 6.14
N GLU A 66 -2.61 -9.70 6.65
CA GLU A 66 -4.00 -9.43 6.29
C GLU A 66 -4.19 -7.94 5.98
N GLU A 67 -5.18 -7.61 5.16
CA GLU A 67 -5.51 -6.20 4.88
C GLU A 67 -6.12 -5.56 6.14
N ALA A 68 -5.47 -4.50 6.62
CA ALA A 68 -5.93 -3.70 7.75
C ALA A 68 -6.83 -2.53 7.31
N GLY A 69 -6.82 -2.22 6.01
CA GLY A 69 -7.67 -1.23 5.37
C GLY A 69 -6.98 -0.57 4.18
N SER A 70 -7.70 0.34 3.55
CA SER A 70 -7.21 1.09 2.40
C SER A 70 -7.60 2.57 2.51
N SER A 71 -6.82 3.42 1.85
CA SER A 71 -7.07 4.86 1.75
C SER A 71 -6.89 5.31 0.32
N SER A 72 -7.83 6.10 -0.18
CA SER A 72 -7.77 6.70 -1.52
C SER A 72 -7.65 8.21 -1.40
N GLY A 73 -6.70 8.79 -2.12
CA GLY A 73 -6.53 10.23 -2.27
C GLY A 73 -6.53 10.63 -3.74
N HIS A 74 -6.99 11.85 -4.04
CA HIS A 74 -6.75 12.47 -5.33
C HIS A 74 -5.38 13.16 -5.25
N ALA A 75 -4.50 12.97 -6.24
CA ALA A 75 -3.16 13.56 -6.22
C ALA A 75 -3.19 15.11 -6.12
N ASP A 76 -4.32 15.73 -6.51
CA ASP A 76 -4.56 17.18 -6.43
C ASP A 76 -5.11 17.66 -5.06
N GLN A 77 -5.56 16.75 -4.18
CA GLN A 77 -6.25 17.09 -2.93
C GLN A 77 -5.32 17.13 -1.70
N ALA A 78 -4.00 17.25 -1.90
CA ALA A 78 -3.06 17.57 -0.83
C ALA A 78 -2.99 19.08 -0.50
N HIS A 79 -3.70 19.96 -1.24
CA HIS A 79 -3.57 21.43 -1.08
C HIS A 79 -4.74 22.13 -0.36
N MET A 80 -5.91 21.50 -0.12
CA MET A 80 -7.12 22.26 0.27
C MET A 80 -7.81 21.93 1.61
N ASP A 81 -7.24 21.12 2.51
CA ASP A 81 -7.87 20.88 3.84
C ASP A 81 -7.08 21.44 5.03
N ALA A 82 -6.06 22.26 4.81
CA ALA A 82 -5.31 22.91 5.89
C ALA A 82 -5.90 24.26 6.37
N GLN A 83 -7.09 24.66 5.89
CA GLN A 83 -7.72 25.92 6.28
C GLN A 83 -9.25 25.82 6.32
N ALA A 84 -9.81 25.34 7.43
CA ALA A 84 -11.19 25.63 7.84
C ALA A 84 -11.29 25.74 9.36
#